data_AF-A0A4V1QP80-F1
#
_entry.id   AF-A0A4V1QP80-F1
#
_cell.length_a   1.000
_cell.length_b   1.000
_cell.length_c   1.000
_cell.angle_alpha   90.00
_cell.angle_beta   90.00
_cell.angle_gamma   90.00
#
_symmetry.space_group_name_H-M   'P 1'
#
loop_
_entity.id
_entity.type
_entity.pdbx_description
1 polymer ?
#
loop_
_entity_poly.entity_id
_entity_poly.type
_entity_poly.pdbx_seq_one_letter_code
_entity_poly.pdbx_strand_id
1 'polypeptide(L)'
;MVAQPRAPRRWSASAWLVARGGSMAGDGAFGPAQLGGSQAGARIRYALTRTLALSGRFSSPLRGVGKEAGLGVEWQPLKLPLPVSILLERRIALDSGPDGTGLGAIAGINPTPVFGRLQVEGYGQAGVVLRARREPYADGAVRVLHPVSSGKRLELALGAGAWGGAQRGASRLDIGPSLVATVPTGGPKLRLAAEWRQRVAGNAAPGSGPALTLGTDF
;
A
#
# COMPACT_ATOMS: atom_id res chain seq x y z
N MET A 1 15.70 27.48 -26.80
CA MET A 1 16.30 26.83 -25.61
C MET A 1 15.76 25.40 -25.55
N VAL A 2 16.50 24.44 -26.10
CA VAL A 2 16.06 23.05 -26.18
C VAL A 2 16.16 22.46 -24.78
N ALA A 3 15.02 22.14 -24.16
CA ALA A 3 14.99 21.43 -22.89
C ALA A 3 15.66 20.07 -23.11
N GLN A 4 16.83 19.88 -22.51
CA GLN A 4 17.47 18.57 -22.47
C GLN A 4 16.48 17.57 -21.86
N PRO A 5 16.25 16.40 -22.49
CA PRO A 5 15.42 15.37 -21.88
C PRO A 5 16.10 14.94 -20.58
N ARG A 6 15.52 15.35 -19.45
CA ARG A 6 15.97 14.97 -18.11
C ARG A 6 16.07 13.44 -18.09
N ALA A 7 17.28 12.92 -17.87
CA ALA A 7 17.49 11.47 -17.79
C ALA A 7 16.43 10.88 -16.85
N PRO A 8 15.77 9.76 -17.22
CA PRO A 8 14.74 9.17 -16.39
C PRO A 8 15.32 8.92 -14.99
N ARG A 9 14.62 9.42 -13.96
CA ARG A 9 15.06 9.22 -12.56
C ARG A 9 15.11 7.72 -12.30
N ARG A 10 16.32 7.21 -12.07
CA ARG A 10 16.55 5.79 -11.79
C ARG A 10 16.10 5.41 -10.39
N TRP A 11 16.15 6.37 -9.46
CA TRP A 11 15.69 6.19 -8.09
C TRP A 11 14.25 6.68 -7.94
N SER A 12 13.47 5.89 -7.21
CA SER A 12 12.16 6.28 -6.68
C SER A 12 12.05 5.76 -5.24
N ALA A 13 11.42 6.53 -4.37
CA ALA A 13 11.18 6.12 -3.00
C ALA A 13 9.75 6.44 -2.58
N SER A 14 9.17 5.61 -1.73
CA SER A 14 7.88 5.84 -1.11
C SER A 14 7.95 5.56 0.38
N ALA A 15 7.15 6.30 1.15
CA ALA A 15 6.98 6.07 2.57
C ALA A 15 5.51 6.21 2.93
N TRP A 16 5.06 5.38 3.87
CA TRP A 16 3.69 5.42 4.36
C TRP A 16 3.61 5.16 5.86
N LEU A 17 2.56 5.69 6.47
CA LEU A 17 2.15 5.43 7.83
C LEU A 17 0.64 5.27 7.85
N VAL A 18 0.17 4.22 8.50
CA VAL A 18 -1.24 3.92 8.74
C VAL A 18 -1.46 3.86 10.24
N ALA A 19 -2.38 4.68 10.74
CA ALA A 19 -2.86 4.64 12.10
C ALA A 19 -4.34 4.21 12.10
N ARG A 20 -4.69 3.24 12.94
CA ARG A 20 -6.06 2.71 13.08
C ARG A 20 -6.54 2.97 14.50
N GLY A 21 -7.76 3.51 14.60
CA GLY A 21 -8.52 3.55 15.84
C GLY A 21 -9.41 2.31 15.98
N GLY A 22 -9.54 1.80 17.21
CA GLY A 22 -10.35 0.63 17.54
C GLY A 22 -9.69 -0.23 18.62
N SER A 23 -10.49 -0.92 19.43
CA SER A 23 -10.00 -1.86 20.45
C SER A 23 -9.34 -3.08 19.79
N MET A 24 -8.07 -3.31 20.11
CA MET A 24 -7.42 -4.60 19.86
C MET A 24 -8.06 -5.61 20.84
N ALA A 25 -9.01 -6.41 20.37
CA ALA A 25 -9.42 -7.57 21.15
C ALA A 25 -8.26 -8.57 21.12
N GLY A 26 -7.52 -8.65 22.24
CA GLY A 26 -6.51 -9.66 22.51
C GLY A 26 -5.07 -9.19 22.37
N ASP A 27 -4.49 -8.71 23.48
CA ASP A 27 -3.07 -8.89 23.76
C ASP A 27 -2.82 -10.41 23.91
N GLY A 28 -2.52 -11.06 22.80
CA GLY A 28 -2.29 -12.50 22.73
C GLY A 28 -1.08 -12.78 21.84
N ALA A 29 0.00 -13.23 22.47
CA ALA A 29 1.21 -13.68 21.83
C ALA A 29 0.92 -14.73 20.73
N PHE A 30 1.65 -14.61 19.61
CA PHE A 30 1.73 -15.56 18.50
C PHE A 30 0.43 -15.79 17.68
N GLY A 31 0.26 -15.02 16.58
CA GLY A 31 -0.75 -15.24 15.54
C GLY A 31 -0.72 -14.17 14.43
N PRO A 32 -1.36 -14.37 13.26
CA PRO A 32 -1.24 -13.56 12.03
C PRO A 32 -1.92 -12.17 12.11
N ALA A 33 -1.63 -11.42 13.16
CA ALA A 33 -2.24 -10.15 13.52
C ALA A 33 -1.44 -8.95 12.99
N GLN A 34 -1.57 -8.65 11.69
CA GLN A 34 -1.14 -7.37 11.10
C GLN A 34 -2.05 -6.90 9.94
N LEU A 35 -3.02 -7.70 9.51
CA LEU A 35 -3.94 -7.34 8.43
C LEU A 35 -4.89 -6.21 8.87
N GLY A 36 -4.56 -4.99 8.46
CA GLY A 36 -5.34 -3.79 8.72
C GLY A 36 -5.06 -3.12 10.07
N GLY A 37 -3.93 -3.44 10.71
CA GLY A 37 -3.44 -2.76 11.92
C GLY A 37 -2.64 -1.49 11.62
N SER A 38 -2.24 -0.78 12.68
CA SER A 38 -1.37 0.40 12.58
C SER A 38 0.06 0.00 12.21
N GLN A 39 0.60 0.57 11.14
CA GLN A 39 1.92 0.22 10.60
C GLN A 39 2.56 1.40 9.87
N ALA A 40 3.88 1.36 9.71
CA ALA A 40 4.62 2.27 8.87
C ALA A 40 5.60 1.48 7.99
N GLY A 41 5.96 2.05 6.86
CA GLY A 41 6.93 1.44 5.97
C GLY A 41 7.52 2.42 4.98
N ALA A 42 8.58 1.96 4.35
CA ALA A 42 9.24 2.68 3.27
C ALA A 42 9.70 1.67 2.22
N ARG A 43 9.76 2.12 0.97
CA ARG A 43 10.26 1.37 -0.17
C ARG A 43 11.16 2.26 -1.00
N ILE A 44 12.26 1.70 -1.46
CA ILE A 44 13.17 2.33 -2.41
C ILE A 44 13.26 1.41 -3.62
N ARG A 45 13.31 1.99 -4.81
CA ARG A 45 13.41 1.28 -6.08
C ARG A 45 14.45 1.93 -6.96
N TYR A 46 15.30 1.11 -7.56
CA TYR A 46 16.33 1.50 -8.51
C TYR A 46 16.10 0.83 -9.86
N ALA A 47 15.72 1.60 -10.87
CA ALA A 47 15.48 1.12 -12.23
C ALA A 47 16.80 0.71 -12.90
N LEU A 48 16.91 -0.58 -13.23
CA LEU A 48 18.01 -1.13 -14.04
C LEU A 48 17.73 -0.93 -15.53
N THR A 49 16.49 -1.14 -15.94
CA THR A 49 15.99 -0.92 -17.30
C THR A 49 14.60 -0.27 -17.22
N ARG A 50 13.91 -0.14 -18.37
CA ARG A 50 12.52 0.33 -18.40
C ARG A 50 11.54 -0.65 -17.75
N THR A 51 11.89 -1.93 -17.66
CA THR A 51 11.01 -3.02 -17.19
C THR A 51 11.55 -3.73 -15.97
N LEU A 52 12.80 -3.49 -15.57
CA LEU A 52 13.45 -4.19 -14.46
C LEU A 52 13.98 -3.19 -13.43
N ALA A 53 13.75 -3.47 -12.15
CA ALA A 53 14.26 -2.66 -11.04
C ALA A 53 14.69 -3.53 -9.86
N LEU A 54 15.67 -3.04 -9.10
CA LEU A 54 15.93 -3.50 -7.75
C LEU A 54 15.01 -2.77 -6.79
N SER A 55 14.59 -3.43 -5.73
CA SER A 55 13.76 -2.84 -4.69
C SER A 55 14.23 -3.25 -3.31
N GLY A 56 14.18 -2.30 -2.39
CA GLY A 56 14.33 -2.51 -0.96
C GLY A 56 13.10 -1.98 -0.24
N ARG A 57 12.63 -2.67 0.79
CA ARG A 57 11.54 -2.18 1.63
C ARG A 57 11.80 -2.47 3.09
N PHE A 58 11.16 -1.69 3.93
CA PHE A 58 11.07 -1.91 5.36
C PHE A 58 9.62 -1.66 5.79
N SER A 59 9.12 -2.50 6.68
CA SER A 59 7.79 -2.35 7.27
C SER A 59 7.82 -2.69 8.75
N SER A 60 7.10 -1.93 9.56
CA SER A 60 6.99 -2.12 11.00
C SER A 60 5.55 -1.86 11.44
N PRO A 61 4.99 -2.70 12.30
CA PRO A 61 3.86 -2.30 13.16
C PRO A 61 4.23 -1.06 13.98
N LEU A 62 3.24 -0.22 14.28
CA LEU A 62 3.44 0.86 15.26
C LEU A 62 3.48 0.33 16.70
N ARG A 63 2.91 -0.86 16.94
CA ARG A 63 2.91 -1.56 18.23
C ARG A 63 3.05 -3.07 18.00
N GLY A 64 3.72 -3.76 18.91
CA GLY A 64 3.96 -5.19 18.83
C GLY A 64 5.21 -5.54 18.01
N VAL A 65 5.26 -6.78 17.54
CA VAL A 65 6.37 -7.37 16.77
C VAL A 65 5.96 -7.70 15.34
N GLY A 66 6.94 -7.93 14.48
CA GLY A 66 6.77 -8.29 13.08
C GLY A 66 7.36 -7.25 12.14
N LYS A 67 8.47 -6.63 12.54
CA LYS A 67 9.31 -5.79 11.69
C LYS A 67 9.94 -6.65 10.61
N GLU A 68 9.91 -6.17 9.38
CA GLU A 68 10.39 -6.90 8.23
C GLU A 68 11.13 -6.00 7.25
N ALA A 69 12.26 -6.47 6.74
CA ALA A 69 12.92 -5.90 5.57
C ALA A 69 12.72 -6.80 4.36
N GLY A 70 12.70 -6.20 3.16
CA GLY A 70 12.61 -6.91 1.90
C GLY A 70 13.67 -6.41 0.93
N LEU A 71 14.34 -7.32 0.24
CA LEU A 71 15.23 -7.00 -0.88
C LEU A 71 14.84 -7.86 -2.08
N GLY A 72 14.59 -7.24 -3.23
CA GLY A 72 14.01 -7.96 -4.34
C GLY A 72 14.20 -7.32 -5.70
N VAL A 73 13.76 -8.05 -6.71
CA VAL A 73 13.73 -7.64 -8.12
C VAL A 73 12.28 -7.49 -8.54
N GLU A 74 11.98 -6.36 -9.15
CA GLU A 74 10.67 -6.06 -9.72
C GLU A 74 10.76 -6.06 -11.25
N TRP A 75 9.86 -6.79 -11.88
CA TRP A 75 9.75 -6.92 -13.32
C TRP A 75 8.37 -6.47 -13.80
N GLN A 76 8.33 -5.53 -14.73
CA GLN A 76 7.14 -5.03 -15.40
C GLN A 76 7.16 -5.52 -16.85
N PRO A 77 6.67 -6.74 -17.13
CA PRO A 77 6.87 -7.44 -18.39
C PRO A 77 6.18 -6.80 -19.59
N LEU A 78 5.02 -6.16 -19.38
CA LEU A 78 4.11 -5.79 -20.46
C LEU A 78 3.75 -4.31 -20.40
N LYS A 79 3.61 -3.70 -21.59
CA LYS A 79 2.87 -2.46 -21.78
C LYS A 79 1.36 -2.77 -21.84
N LEU A 80 0.83 -3.36 -20.77
CA LEU A 80 -0.61 -3.56 -20.63
C LEU A 80 -1.29 -2.21 -20.31
N PRO A 81 -2.60 -2.07 -20.59
CA PRO A 81 -3.37 -0.90 -20.17
C PRO A 81 -3.31 -0.67 -18.64
N LEU A 82 -3.12 -1.76 -17.89
CA LEU A 82 -2.84 -1.72 -16.45
C LEU A 82 -1.39 -2.18 -16.20
N PRO A 83 -0.52 -1.34 -15.65
CA PRO A 83 0.85 -1.74 -15.34
C PRO A 83 0.85 -2.77 -14.20
N VAL A 84 1.30 -3.99 -14.50
CA VAL A 84 1.49 -5.08 -13.53
C VAL A 84 2.97 -5.27 -13.28
N SER A 85 3.36 -5.25 -12.01
CA SER A 85 4.70 -5.55 -11.51
C SER A 85 4.72 -6.95 -10.89
N ILE A 86 5.65 -7.79 -11.33
CA ILE A 86 5.99 -9.05 -10.66
C ILE A 86 7.16 -8.78 -9.73
N LEU A 87 7.07 -9.19 -8.47
CA LEU A 87 8.08 -8.99 -7.44
C LEU A 87 8.58 -10.33 -6.93
N LEU A 88 9.89 -10.54 -7.03
CA LEU A 88 10.60 -11.61 -6.33
C LEU A 88 11.45 -10.96 -5.22
N GLU A 89 11.19 -11.30 -3.96
CA GLU A 89 11.87 -10.67 -2.83
C GLU A 89 12.33 -11.69 -1.78
N ARG A 90 13.48 -11.43 -1.17
CA ARG A 90 13.89 -12.02 0.10
C ARG A 90 13.31 -11.16 1.22
N ARG A 91 12.50 -11.76 2.08
CA ARG A 91 11.87 -11.15 3.26
C ARG A 91 12.64 -11.58 4.50
N ILE A 92 13.13 -10.62 5.25
CA ILE A 92 13.98 -10.79 6.42
C ILE A 92 13.20 -10.34 7.64
N ALA A 93 12.99 -11.26 8.57
CA ALA A 93 12.37 -10.94 9.85
C ALA A 93 13.40 -10.21 10.73
N LEU A 94 13.03 -9.05 11.27
CA LEU A 94 13.97 -8.22 12.04
C LEU A 94 13.78 -8.34 13.55
N ASP A 95 12.61 -8.80 14.01
CA ASP A 95 12.32 -8.98 15.43
C ASP A 95 11.57 -10.29 15.76
N SER A 96 10.84 -10.87 14.81
CA SER A 96 10.05 -12.08 15.03
C SER A 96 9.69 -12.81 13.74
N GLY A 97 9.63 -14.15 13.85
CA GLY A 97 9.32 -15.04 12.73
C GLY A 97 10.54 -15.44 11.90
N PRO A 98 10.41 -16.45 11.03
CA PRO A 98 11.50 -16.85 10.15
C PRO A 98 11.57 -15.95 8.93
N ASP A 99 12.73 -15.87 8.30
CA ASP A 99 12.87 -15.31 6.95
C ASP A 99 12.03 -16.07 5.91
N GLY A 100 11.88 -15.48 4.72
CA GLY A 100 11.19 -16.11 3.61
C GLY A 100 11.55 -15.55 2.25
N THR A 101 11.11 -16.22 1.21
CA THR A 101 11.19 -15.74 -0.17
C THR A 101 9.78 -15.52 -0.70
N GLY A 102 9.46 -14.30 -1.10
CA GLY A 102 8.17 -13.90 -1.65
C GLY A 102 8.20 -13.85 -3.17
N LEU A 103 7.14 -14.36 -3.79
CA LEU A 103 6.81 -14.10 -5.18
C LEU A 103 5.39 -13.54 -5.23
N GLY A 104 5.21 -12.41 -5.89
CA GLY A 104 3.89 -11.78 -6.01
C GLY A 104 3.75 -10.90 -7.24
N ALA A 105 2.54 -10.43 -7.45
CA ALA A 105 2.19 -9.44 -8.45
C ALA A 105 1.49 -8.26 -7.78
N ILE A 106 1.75 -7.05 -8.28
CA ILE A 106 1.17 -5.80 -7.80
C ILE A 106 0.68 -5.03 -9.04
N ALA A 107 -0.53 -4.50 -8.96
CA ALA A 107 -1.08 -3.63 -9.99
C ALA A 107 -1.84 -2.48 -9.33
N GLY A 108 -1.99 -1.37 -10.05
CA GLY A 108 -2.76 -0.25 -9.55
C GLY A 108 -3.09 0.78 -10.61
N ILE A 109 -4.09 1.58 -10.30
CA ILE A 109 -4.53 2.72 -11.07
C ILE A 109 -4.39 3.97 -10.21
N ASN A 110 -3.72 4.98 -10.77
CA ASN A 110 -3.73 6.33 -10.23
C ASN A 110 -5.13 6.93 -10.37
N PRO A 111 -5.44 8.05 -9.67
CA PRO A 111 -6.71 8.74 -9.84
C PRO A 111 -7.04 8.99 -11.32
N THR A 112 -8.02 8.24 -11.82
CA THR A 112 -8.41 8.19 -13.23
C THR A 112 -9.86 8.65 -13.35
N PRO A 113 -10.17 9.68 -14.15
CA PRO A 113 -11.56 10.12 -14.36
C PRO A 113 -12.43 8.99 -14.93
N VAL A 114 -13.65 8.82 -14.41
CA VAL A 114 -14.61 7.83 -14.92
C VAL A 114 -15.92 8.44 -15.40
N PHE A 115 -16.56 9.28 -14.59
CA PHE A 115 -17.84 9.90 -14.91
C PHE A 115 -17.97 11.28 -14.27
N GLY A 116 -18.23 12.31 -15.08
CA GLY A 116 -18.23 13.69 -14.61
C GLY A 116 -16.91 14.04 -13.93
N ARG A 117 -16.99 14.44 -12.65
CA ARG A 117 -15.81 14.74 -11.82
C ARG A 117 -15.33 13.54 -10.99
N LEU A 118 -16.02 12.39 -11.04
CA LEU A 118 -15.62 11.22 -10.29
C LEU A 118 -14.32 10.62 -10.84
N GLN A 119 -13.42 10.28 -9.92
CA GLN A 119 -12.16 9.63 -10.16
C GLN A 119 -12.14 8.28 -9.44
N VAL A 120 -11.52 7.29 -10.07
CA VAL A 120 -11.26 5.99 -9.45
C VAL A 120 -9.76 5.83 -9.27
N GLU A 121 -9.37 5.38 -8.09
CA GLU A 121 -8.01 4.93 -7.81
C GLU A 121 -8.06 3.58 -7.11
N GLY A 122 -6.97 2.83 -7.18
CA GLY A 122 -6.92 1.55 -6.50
C GLY A 122 -5.63 0.82 -6.74
N TYR A 123 -5.38 -0.17 -5.90
CA TYR A 123 -4.29 -1.10 -6.05
C TYR A 123 -4.73 -2.48 -5.61
N GLY A 124 -4.03 -3.50 -6.12
CA GLY A 124 -4.17 -4.87 -5.70
C GLY A 124 -2.82 -5.57 -5.74
N GLN A 125 -2.61 -6.48 -4.81
CA GLN A 125 -1.46 -7.35 -4.75
C GLN A 125 -1.87 -8.75 -4.32
N ALA A 126 -1.17 -9.74 -4.86
CA ALA A 126 -1.33 -11.13 -4.45
C ALA A 126 -0.02 -11.88 -4.65
N GLY A 127 0.21 -12.90 -3.83
CA GLY A 127 1.42 -13.69 -3.93
C GLY A 127 1.49 -14.79 -2.90
N VAL A 128 2.69 -15.34 -2.77
CA VAL A 128 3.02 -16.38 -1.80
C VAL A 128 4.39 -16.07 -1.19
N VAL A 129 4.49 -16.23 0.12
CA VAL A 129 5.77 -16.25 0.83
C VAL A 129 6.12 -17.68 1.20
N LEU A 130 7.30 -18.11 0.80
CA LEU A 130 7.89 -19.39 1.17
C LEU A 130 8.73 -19.19 2.43
N ARG A 131 8.26 -19.74 3.55
CA ARG A 131 9.01 -19.86 4.81
C ARG A 131 9.15 -21.36 5.15
N ALA A 132 8.96 -21.74 6.41
CA ALA A 132 8.76 -23.14 6.81
C ALA A 132 7.55 -23.81 6.10
N ARG A 133 6.61 -23.00 5.63
CA ARG A 133 5.44 -23.41 4.84
C ARG A 133 5.12 -22.33 3.80
N ARG A 134 4.19 -22.65 2.90
CA ARG A 134 3.65 -21.69 1.92
C ARG A 134 2.62 -20.79 2.60
N GLU A 135 2.79 -19.49 2.47
CA GLU A 135 1.92 -18.47 3.06
C GLU A 135 1.37 -17.57 1.95
N PRO A 136 0.24 -17.96 1.32
CA PRO A 136 -0.40 -17.13 0.31
C PRO A 136 -1.03 -15.88 0.95
N TYR A 137 -1.02 -14.79 0.20
CA TYR A 137 -1.62 -13.53 0.61
C TYR A 137 -2.25 -12.79 -0.57
N ALA A 138 -3.23 -11.96 -0.27
CA ALA A 138 -3.82 -10.98 -1.17
C ALA A 138 -4.19 -9.72 -0.38
N ASP A 139 -4.05 -8.55 -0.98
CA ASP A 139 -4.41 -7.25 -0.39
C ASP A 139 -4.79 -6.26 -1.49
N GLY A 140 -5.70 -5.35 -1.21
CA GLY A 140 -6.12 -4.37 -2.19
C GLY A 140 -7.08 -3.32 -1.66
N ALA A 141 -7.17 -2.24 -2.41
CA ALA A 141 -8.02 -1.11 -2.14
C ALA A 141 -8.56 -0.53 -3.44
N VAL A 142 -9.81 -0.10 -3.42
CA VAL A 142 -10.40 0.73 -4.49
C VAL A 142 -11.14 1.89 -3.85
N ARG A 143 -11.06 3.06 -4.47
CA ARG A 143 -11.80 4.25 -4.05
C ARG A 143 -12.44 4.91 -5.26
N VAL A 144 -13.64 5.44 -5.03
CA VAL A 144 -14.30 6.38 -5.92
C VAL A 144 -14.32 7.72 -5.20
N LEU A 145 -13.72 8.74 -5.82
CA LEU A 145 -13.46 10.04 -5.23
C LEU A 145 -14.04 11.14 -6.10
N HIS A 146 -14.72 12.11 -5.48
CA HIS A 146 -15.15 13.35 -6.08
C HIS A 146 -14.25 14.49 -5.60
N PRO A 147 -13.44 15.12 -6.48
CA PRO A 147 -12.65 16.29 -6.14
C PRO A 147 -13.56 17.46 -5.74
N VAL A 148 -13.43 17.93 -4.50
CA VAL A 148 -14.21 19.05 -3.95
C VAL A 148 -13.43 20.35 -3.93
N SER A 149 -12.10 20.27 -3.86
CA SER A 149 -11.21 21.44 -3.98
C SER A 149 -9.94 21.06 -4.74
N SER A 150 -9.47 21.96 -5.59
CA SER A 150 -8.29 21.76 -6.45
C SER A 150 -7.42 23.02 -6.45
N GLY A 151 -6.97 23.42 -5.25
CA GLY A 151 -6.11 24.58 -5.05
C GLY A 151 -4.63 24.26 -5.24
N LYS A 152 -3.81 25.29 -5.53
CA LYS A 152 -2.35 25.14 -5.72
C LYS A 152 -1.59 24.65 -4.48
N ARG A 153 -2.17 24.78 -3.29
CA ARG A 153 -1.58 24.39 -2.00
C ARG A 153 -2.21 23.14 -1.39
N LEU A 154 -3.43 22.81 -1.79
CA LEU A 154 -4.21 21.74 -1.21
C LEU A 154 -5.30 21.29 -2.20
N GLU A 155 -5.32 20.00 -2.48
CA GLU A 155 -6.37 19.33 -3.23
C GLU A 155 -7.15 18.44 -2.25
N LEU A 156 -8.48 18.53 -2.27
CA LEU A 156 -9.37 17.74 -1.42
C LEU A 156 -10.33 16.93 -2.28
N ALA A 157 -10.50 15.66 -1.94
CA ALA A 157 -11.47 14.77 -2.55
C ALA A 157 -12.24 13.97 -1.49
N LEU A 158 -13.53 13.80 -1.71
CA LEU A 158 -14.44 13.05 -0.85
C LEU A 158 -15.03 11.88 -1.61
N GLY A 159 -15.29 10.76 -0.95
CA GLY A 159 -15.95 9.64 -1.59
C GLY A 159 -16.04 8.42 -0.69
N ALA A 160 -15.96 7.25 -1.30
CA ALA A 160 -16.04 5.98 -0.59
C ALA A 160 -15.05 4.97 -1.18
N GLY A 161 -14.71 3.95 -0.39
CA GLY A 161 -13.82 2.89 -0.82
C GLY A 161 -14.19 1.53 -0.26
N ALA A 162 -13.51 0.54 -0.81
CA ALA A 162 -13.49 -0.83 -0.32
C ALA A 162 -12.04 -1.28 -0.19
N TRP A 163 -11.76 -2.05 0.86
CA TRP A 163 -10.42 -2.53 1.18
C TRP A 163 -10.50 -3.98 1.62
N GLY A 164 -9.68 -4.82 1.03
CA GLY A 164 -9.68 -6.25 1.30
C GLY A 164 -8.27 -6.75 1.53
N GLY A 165 -8.12 -7.69 2.45
CA GLY A 165 -6.86 -8.37 2.67
C GLY A 165 -7.10 -9.78 3.21
N ALA A 166 -6.32 -10.73 2.74
CA ALA A 166 -6.36 -12.12 3.17
C ALA A 166 -4.95 -12.67 3.25
N GLN A 167 -4.67 -13.37 4.35
CA GLN A 167 -3.49 -14.20 4.53
C GLN A 167 -3.90 -15.44 5.32
N ARG A 168 -2.96 -16.36 5.51
CA ARG A 168 -3.21 -17.56 6.32
C ARG A 168 -3.75 -17.19 7.71
N GLY A 169 -4.97 -17.62 8.01
CA GLY A 169 -5.63 -17.46 9.31
C GLY A 169 -6.34 -16.12 9.54
N ALA A 170 -6.21 -15.15 8.64
CA ALA A 170 -6.83 -13.85 8.80
C ALA A 170 -7.28 -13.28 7.46
N SER A 171 -8.52 -12.80 7.41
CA SER A 171 -9.06 -12.08 6.26
C SER A 171 -9.92 -10.93 6.73
N ARG A 172 -10.12 -9.95 5.85
CA ARG A 172 -10.97 -8.79 6.11
C ARG A 172 -11.43 -8.17 4.79
N LEU A 173 -12.67 -7.69 4.82
CA LEU A 173 -13.24 -6.76 3.84
C LEU A 173 -13.87 -5.60 4.60
N ASP A 174 -13.42 -4.39 4.30
CA ASP A 174 -13.94 -3.14 4.84
C ASP A 174 -14.54 -2.29 3.71
N ILE A 175 -15.59 -1.53 4.02
CA ILE A 175 -16.13 -0.45 3.18
C ILE A 175 -16.28 0.84 3.98
N GLY A 176 -16.41 1.98 3.33
CA GLY A 176 -16.79 3.21 4.01
C GLY A 176 -16.35 4.51 3.34
N PRO A 177 -16.71 5.65 3.95
CA PRO A 177 -16.34 6.96 3.44
C PRO A 177 -14.84 7.23 3.52
N SER A 178 -14.35 8.05 2.60
CA SER A 178 -12.94 8.45 2.45
C SER A 178 -12.85 9.95 2.17
N LEU A 179 -12.00 10.64 2.93
CA LEU A 179 -11.54 12.00 2.68
C LEU A 179 -10.05 11.95 2.36
N VAL A 180 -9.66 12.47 1.20
CA VAL A 180 -8.27 12.51 0.75
C VAL A 180 -7.85 13.96 0.60
N ALA A 181 -6.74 14.30 1.23
CA ALA A 181 -6.04 15.57 1.09
C ALA A 181 -4.67 15.35 0.45
N THR A 182 -4.38 16.07 -0.63
CA THR A 182 -3.08 16.06 -1.30
C THR A 182 -2.46 17.44 -1.21
N VAL A 183 -1.24 17.50 -0.68
CA VAL A 183 -0.46 18.74 -0.54
C VAL A 183 0.71 18.69 -1.53
N PRO A 184 0.70 19.53 -2.58
CA PRO A 184 1.86 19.71 -3.45
C PRO A 184 2.97 20.46 -2.70
N THR A 185 4.14 19.85 -2.51
CA THR A 185 5.22 20.45 -1.70
C THR A 185 6.35 21.10 -2.53
N GLY A 186 6.16 21.30 -3.84
CA GLY A 186 7.25 21.70 -4.74
C GLY A 186 8.25 20.57 -5.06
N GLY A 187 8.13 19.43 -4.37
CA GLY A 187 8.78 18.15 -4.66
C GLY A 187 7.78 16.98 -4.54
N PRO A 188 8.02 15.99 -3.66
CA PRO A 188 7.13 14.84 -3.46
C PRO A 188 5.72 15.27 -3.04
N LYS A 189 4.68 14.61 -3.54
CA LYS A 189 3.31 14.90 -3.09
C LYS A 189 3.07 14.22 -1.74
N LEU A 190 2.65 15.00 -0.74
CA LEU A 190 2.19 14.45 0.53
C LEU A 190 0.69 14.17 0.42
N ARG A 191 0.29 12.95 0.77
CA ARG A 191 -1.11 12.51 0.69
C ARG A 191 -1.58 11.99 2.04
N LEU A 192 -2.67 12.56 2.53
CA LEU A 192 -3.35 12.17 3.76
C LEU A 192 -4.74 11.63 3.41
N ALA A 193 -5.07 10.45 3.89
CA ALA A 193 -6.40 9.86 3.75
C ALA A 193 -6.99 9.58 5.14
N ALA A 194 -8.14 10.17 5.43
CA ALA A 194 -8.95 9.90 6.62
C ALA A 194 -10.19 9.10 6.20
N GLU A 195 -10.37 7.92 6.78
CA GLU A 195 -11.34 6.93 6.31
C GLU A 195 -12.08 6.30 7.48
N TRP A 196 -13.34 5.94 7.26
CA TRP A 196 -14.01 4.98 8.13
C TRP A 196 -13.94 3.60 7.52
N ARG A 197 -13.45 2.63 8.29
CA ARG A 197 -13.34 1.23 7.85
C ARG A 197 -14.43 0.43 8.54
N GLN A 198 -15.57 0.27 7.88
CA GLN A 198 -16.63 -0.63 8.31
C GLN A 198 -16.30 -2.05 7.86
N ARG A 199 -15.93 -2.93 8.79
CA ARG A 199 -15.73 -4.35 8.48
C ARG A 199 -17.08 -4.98 8.16
N VAL A 200 -17.19 -5.55 6.95
CA VAL A 200 -18.37 -6.26 6.46
C VAL A 200 -18.14 -7.77 6.34
N ALA A 201 -16.87 -8.20 6.23
CA ALA A 201 -16.52 -9.62 6.26
C ALA A 201 -15.11 -9.85 6.83
N GLY A 202 -14.85 -11.10 7.24
CA GLY A 202 -13.57 -11.54 7.78
C GLY A 202 -13.42 -11.37 9.29
N ASN A 203 -12.29 -11.83 9.80
CA ASN A 203 -12.01 -12.01 11.22
C ASN A 203 -10.83 -11.17 11.72
N ALA A 204 -10.10 -10.48 10.83
CA ALA A 204 -8.91 -9.73 11.21
C ALA A 204 -9.24 -8.53 12.12
N ALA A 205 -8.52 -8.40 13.23
CA ALA A 205 -8.52 -7.20 14.09
C ALA A 205 -7.70 -6.07 13.44
N PRO A 206 -7.93 -4.78 13.80
CA PRO A 206 -8.90 -4.25 14.77
C PRO A 206 -10.36 -4.36 14.27
N GLY A 207 -11.35 -3.95 15.06
CA GLY A 207 -12.75 -3.87 14.60
C GLY A 207 -13.01 -2.78 13.55
N SER A 208 -14.28 -2.41 13.35
CA SER A 208 -14.63 -1.24 12.56
C SER A 208 -14.16 0.04 13.26
N GLY A 209 -13.72 1.04 12.50
CA GLY A 209 -13.24 2.28 13.09
C GLY A 209 -12.52 3.22 12.13
N PRO A 210 -12.03 4.35 12.62
CA PRO A 210 -11.31 5.31 11.81
C PRO A 210 -9.91 4.80 11.42
N ALA A 211 -9.48 5.17 10.22
CA ALA A 211 -8.15 4.93 9.69
C ALA A 211 -7.56 6.22 9.12
N LEU A 212 -6.31 6.49 9.47
CA LEU A 212 -5.54 7.60 8.92
C LEU A 212 -4.34 7.03 8.17
N THR A 213 -4.19 7.39 6.90
CA THR A 213 -3.04 7.01 6.07
C THR A 213 -2.30 8.26 5.63
N LEU A 214 -1.01 8.33 5.91
CA LEU A 214 -0.10 9.32 5.37
C LEU A 214 0.82 8.61 4.37
N GLY A 215 1.00 9.18 3.18
CA GLY A 215 1.85 8.63 2.14
C GLY A 215 2.60 9.73 1.38
N THR A 216 3.77 9.40 0.88
CA THR A 216 4.59 10.30 0.05
C THR A 216 5.46 9.49 -0.91
N ASP A 217 5.66 10.03 -2.11
CA ASP A 217 6.45 9.43 -3.19
C ASP A 217 7.46 10.44 -3.76
N PHE A 218 8.71 10.03 -3.97
CA PHE A 218 9.87 10.86 -4.32
C PHE A 218 10.55 10.46 -5.64
#